data_AF-A0A2G5DR43-F1
#
_entry.id   AF-A0A2G5DR43-F1
#
_cell.length_a   1.000
_cell.length_b   1.000
_cell.length_c   1.000
_cell.angle_alpha   90.00
_cell.angle_beta   90.00
_cell.angle_gamma   90.00
#
_symmetry.space_group_name_H-M   'P 1'
#
loop_
_entity.id
_entity.type
_entity.pdbx_description
1 polymer ?
#
loop_
_entity_poly.entity_id
_entity_poly.type
_entity_poly.pdbx_seq_one_letter_code
_entity_poly.pdbx_strand_id
1 'polypeptide(L)'
;MGTYQYRVNEKYSGLDSLFDGRMDWDDTMLCGKKGVRVYTLTNNEMVELGSRVLRNVMQSVNEETVGAIILLAWNLRNPENLAQPIFPNHSPCSSPEDVELCTLSKRVLNDNPRVRGTLRFPTSVSEAAASVSYVCASLLRLFTKSVNNYLRALPYLNSSFEDFYHFKFPLTWYNPSQESLEAISDKFRSNSLFKYGMAGMIYLHNETPLARELREMLYEEHLRFTGMHAYTLFVEVQRALEVTIENFGQLLTGTMYVTPFRYMENVIRTFEGDNLSENKRRMTWKYARIFDSSFFTGIQTKNCKFLVYLLAYLSILVGIHDESVLQIVQIRDINELMKTTTQDKAQVIYDSILASTISRLKLK
;
A
#
# COMPACT_ATOMS: atom_id res chain seq x y z
N MET A 1 12.52 30.87 -4.33
CA MET A 1 11.66 31.85 -5.01
C MET A 1 10.30 31.86 -4.31
N GLY A 2 9.81 33.04 -3.92
CA GLY A 2 8.42 33.36 -3.55
C GLY A 2 7.77 32.61 -2.38
N THR A 3 7.84 33.16 -1.16
CA THR A 3 6.86 32.85 -0.10
C THR A 3 5.52 33.47 -0.48
N TYR A 4 4.62 32.68 -1.06
CA TYR A 4 3.26 33.11 -1.34
C TYR A 4 2.41 32.99 -0.07
N GLN A 5 2.02 34.14 0.50
CA GLN A 5 0.97 34.18 1.53
C GLN A 5 -0.39 33.91 0.88
N TYR A 6 -1.10 32.93 1.41
CA TYR A 6 -2.39 32.46 0.90
C TYR A 6 -3.54 33.40 1.32
N ARG A 7 -4.43 33.75 0.37
CA ARG A 7 -5.79 34.25 0.68
C ARG A 7 -6.75 33.07 0.63
N VAL A 8 -7.26 32.65 1.78
CA VAL A 8 -8.35 31.67 1.90
C VAL A 8 -9.58 32.24 1.17
N ASN A 9 -10.22 31.45 0.32
CA ASN A 9 -11.51 31.83 -0.25
C ASN A 9 -12.54 31.96 0.90
N GLU A 10 -12.92 33.19 1.24
CA GLU A 10 -13.74 33.52 2.42
C GLU A 10 -15.05 32.73 2.48
N LYS A 11 -15.57 32.26 1.33
CA LYS A 11 -16.79 31.46 1.23
C LYS A 11 -16.74 30.13 2.01
N TYR A 12 -15.54 29.63 2.33
CA TYR A 12 -15.36 28.30 2.93
C TYR A 12 -14.45 28.29 4.17
N SER A 13 -14.07 29.47 4.70
CA SER A 13 -13.18 29.62 5.85
C SER A 13 -13.69 28.93 7.13
N GLY A 14 -15.01 28.74 7.26
CA GLY A 14 -15.62 28.02 8.39
C GLY A 14 -15.62 26.50 8.31
N LEU A 15 -15.14 25.89 7.21
CA LEU A 15 -15.08 24.42 7.09
C LEU A 15 -13.91 23.80 7.87
N ASP A 16 -13.01 24.62 8.41
CA ASP A 16 -11.80 24.13 9.10
C ASP A 16 -12.10 23.48 10.46
N SER A 17 -13.26 23.77 11.05
CA SER A 17 -13.71 23.12 12.29
C SER A 17 -14.38 21.75 12.05
N LEU A 18 -14.54 21.33 10.78
CA LEU A 18 -15.11 20.02 10.41
C LEU A 18 -14.02 18.96 10.17
N PHE A 19 -12.76 19.26 10.52
CA PHE A 19 -11.61 18.37 10.37
C PHE A 19 -11.53 17.31 11.48
N ASP A 20 -12.45 16.33 11.50
CA ASP A 20 -12.42 15.20 12.44
C ASP A 20 -11.54 14.06 11.89
N GLY A 21 -10.22 14.16 12.07
CA GLY A 21 -9.26 13.17 11.58
C GLY A 21 -7.81 13.41 12.00
N ARG A 22 -7.08 12.33 12.30
CA ARG A 22 -5.64 12.42 12.59
C ARG A 22 -4.85 12.72 11.32
N MET A 23 -3.97 13.72 11.40
CA MET A 23 -3.07 14.17 10.33
C MET A 23 -1.65 14.46 10.82
N ASP A 24 -1.38 14.15 12.08
CA ASP A 24 -0.14 14.44 12.81
C ASP A 24 0.97 13.41 12.56
N TRP A 25 0.91 12.63 11.47
CA TRP A 25 1.84 11.54 11.23
C TRP A 25 3.30 12.02 11.09
N ASP A 26 4.22 11.26 11.66
CA ASP A 26 5.65 11.33 11.34
C ASP A 26 6.29 9.94 11.32
N ASP A 27 7.50 9.84 10.79
CA ASP A 27 8.24 8.58 10.62
C ASP A 27 8.57 7.91 11.96
N THR A 28 8.59 8.66 13.08
CA THR A 28 8.87 8.09 14.41
C THR A 28 7.72 7.25 14.93
N MET A 29 6.49 7.47 14.43
CA MET A 29 5.31 6.69 14.82
C MET A 29 5.42 5.20 14.50
N LEU A 30 6.29 4.80 13.56
CA LEU A 30 6.54 3.40 13.23
C LEU A 30 7.46 2.68 14.21
N CYS A 31 8.31 3.40 14.92
CA CYS A 31 9.37 2.79 15.71
C CYS A 31 9.02 2.70 17.21
N GLY A 32 9.67 1.78 17.92
CA GLY A 32 9.51 1.60 19.37
C GLY A 32 8.17 0.98 19.79
N LYS A 33 7.39 0.48 18.82
CA LYS A 33 6.14 -0.25 19.07
C LYS A 33 6.41 -1.74 19.04
N LYS A 34 5.75 -2.47 19.94
CA LYS A 34 5.86 -3.92 20.05
C LYS A 34 5.45 -4.61 18.74
N GLY A 35 6.40 -5.28 18.10
CA GLY A 35 6.21 -6.06 16.87
C GLY A 35 6.70 -7.50 16.98
N VAL A 36 6.64 -8.22 15.86
CA VAL A 36 7.39 -9.47 15.69
C VAL A 36 8.87 -9.11 15.51
N ARG A 37 9.76 -9.77 16.26
CA ARG A 37 11.19 -9.57 16.11
C ARG A 37 11.66 -10.06 14.74
N VAL A 38 12.35 -9.20 14.00
CA VAL A 38 12.95 -9.53 12.70
C VAL A 38 14.47 -9.45 12.78
N TYR A 39 15.12 -10.41 12.12
CA TYR A 39 16.57 -10.50 12.05
C TYR A 39 17.00 -11.29 10.80
N THR A 40 18.26 -11.17 10.41
CA THR A 40 18.78 -11.93 9.28
C THR A 40 18.94 -13.41 9.60
N LEU A 41 18.44 -14.25 8.70
CA LEU A 41 18.56 -15.70 8.70
C LEU A 41 19.59 -16.15 7.67
N THR A 42 20.25 -17.26 7.95
CA THR A 42 21.03 -18.00 6.95
C THR A 42 20.10 -18.65 5.92
N ASN A 43 20.62 -18.99 4.73
CA ASN A 43 19.81 -19.66 3.71
C ASN A 43 19.22 -20.99 4.20
N ASN A 44 19.95 -21.75 5.02
CA ASN A 44 19.44 -23.00 5.59
C ASN A 44 18.25 -22.77 6.53
N GLU A 45 18.36 -21.80 7.45
CA GLU A 45 17.26 -21.44 8.37
C GLU A 45 16.03 -20.94 7.61
N MET A 46 16.23 -20.15 6.55
CA MET A 46 15.14 -19.70 5.69
C MET A 46 14.43 -20.86 4.99
N VAL A 47 15.17 -21.85 4.48
CA VAL A 47 14.59 -23.00 3.80
C VAL A 47 13.84 -23.88 4.79
N GLU A 48 14.39 -24.11 5.98
CA GLU A 48 13.73 -24.89 7.03
C GLU A 48 12.43 -24.22 7.50
N LEU A 49 12.51 -22.95 7.90
CA LEU A 49 11.35 -22.19 8.34
C LEU A 49 10.34 -22.01 7.20
N GLY A 50 10.81 -21.68 6.01
CA GLY A 50 10.03 -21.51 4.79
C GLY A 50 9.24 -22.75 4.40
N SER A 51 9.87 -23.92 4.46
CA SER A 51 9.22 -25.20 4.19
C SER A 51 8.04 -25.45 5.11
N ARG A 52 8.19 -25.12 6.40
CA ARG A 52 7.12 -25.20 7.39
C ARG A 52 6.02 -24.18 7.10
N VAL A 53 6.39 -22.91 6.89
CA VAL A 53 5.46 -21.80 6.63
C VAL A 53 4.62 -22.06 5.39
N LEU A 54 5.24 -22.36 4.25
CA LEU A 54 4.52 -22.56 3.00
C LEU A 54 3.58 -23.77 3.05
N ARG A 55 3.98 -24.85 3.74
CA ARG A 55 3.08 -26.00 3.99
C ARG A 55 1.89 -25.58 4.85
N ASN A 56 2.11 -24.79 5.90
CA ASN A 56 1.05 -24.27 6.75
C ASN A 56 0.10 -23.36 5.95
N VAL A 57 0.61 -22.47 5.11
CA VAL A 57 -0.19 -21.60 4.22
C VAL A 57 -1.06 -22.43 3.25
N MET A 58 -0.61 -23.62 2.86
CA MET A 58 -1.41 -24.53 2.02
C MET A 58 -2.50 -25.28 2.81
N GLN A 59 -2.38 -25.44 4.13
CA GLN A 59 -3.18 -26.40 4.91
C GLN A 59 -3.86 -25.80 6.14
N SER A 60 -3.06 -25.26 7.06
CA SER A 60 -3.51 -24.70 8.34
C SER A 60 -2.48 -23.72 8.87
N VAL A 61 -2.92 -22.53 9.27
CA VAL A 61 -2.03 -21.49 9.80
C VAL A 61 -2.26 -21.26 11.28
N ASN A 62 -1.24 -20.71 11.93
CA ASN A 62 -1.26 -20.28 13.32
C ASN A 62 -0.50 -18.95 13.44
N GLU A 63 -0.45 -18.36 14.63
CA GLU A 63 0.21 -17.05 14.81
C GLU A 63 1.71 -17.12 14.56
N GLU A 64 2.37 -18.24 14.88
CA GLU A 64 3.76 -18.49 14.52
C GLU A 64 3.94 -18.41 12.99
N THR A 65 3.06 -19.04 12.20
CA THR A 65 3.10 -18.95 10.73
C THR A 65 2.98 -17.50 10.25
N VAL A 66 2.06 -16.72 10.82
CA VAL A 66 1.87 -15.30 10.45
C VAL A 66 3.10 -14.47 10.79
N GLY A 67 3.70 -14.65 11.97
CA GLY A 67 4.94 -13.97 12.34
C GLY A 67 6.13 -14.39 11.48
N ALA A 68 6.23 -15.67 11.13
CA ALA A 68 7.27 -16.20 10.28
C ALA A 68 7.21 -15.65 8.85
N ILE A 69 6.02 -15.37 8.31
CA ILE A 69 5.86 -14.69 7.01
C ILE A 69 6.57 -13.33 7.03
N ILE A 70 6.41 -12.55 8.11
CA ILE A 70 7.05 -11.25 8.26
C ILE A 70 8.58 -11.40 8.36
N LEU A 71 9.05 -12.34 9.17
CA LEU A 71 10.49 -12.62 9.32
C LEU A 71 11.12 -13.10 8.00
N LEU A 72 10.46 -13.97 7.25
CA LEU A 72 10.94 -14.45 5.95
C LEU A 72 10.90 -13.35 4.89
N ALA A 73 9.90 -12.44 4.93
CA ALA A 73 9.85 -11.28 4.06
C ALA A 73 10.97 -10.26 4.36
N TRP A 74 11.33 -10.07 5.64
CA TRP A 74 12.52 -9.31 6.04
C TRP A 74 13.82 -9.89 5.44
N ASN A 75 13.83 -11.18 5.15
CA ASN A 75 14.97 -11.88 4.57
C ASN A 75 14.91 -11.98 3.03
N LEU A 76 14.12 -11.11 2.37
CA LEU A 76 14.08 -11.04 0.91
C LEU A 76 15.50 -10.87 0.32
N ARG A 77 15.81 -11.70 -0.68
CA ARG A 77 17.14 -11.75 -1.30
C ARG A 77 17.25 -10.77 -2.46
N ASN A 78 18.45 -10.22 -2.66
CA ASN A 78 18.76 -9.41 -3.83
C ASN A 78 18.79 -10.33 -5.08
N PRO A 79 18.02 -10.07 -6.14
CA PRO A 79 18.07 -10.88 -7.36
C PRO A 79 19.44 -10.92 -8.03
N GLU A 80 20.23 -9.85 -7.91
CA GLU A 80 21.60 -9.79 -8.45
C GLU A 80 22.62 -10.59 -7.62
N ASN A 81 22.30 -10.86 -6.34
CA ASN A 81 23.16 -11.61 -5.44
C ASN A 81 22.33 -12.32 -4.36
N LEU A 82 22.02 -13.59 -4.59
CA LEU A 82 21.16 -14.39 -3.70
C LEU A 82 21.72 -14.59 -2.28
N ALA A 83 23.02 -14.36 -2.05
CA ALA A 83 23.60 -14.40 -0.72
C ALA A 83 23.32 -13.12 0.09
N GLN A 84 23.03 -12.01 -0.59
CA GLN A 84 22.82 -10.71 0.02
C GLN A 84 21.34 -10.50 0.39
N PRO A 85 21.01 -10.29 1.68
CA PRO A 85 19.69 -9.82 2.07
C PRO A 85 19.51 -8.36 1.64
N ILE A 86 18.27 -7.98 1.27
CA ILE A 86 17.93 -6.58 0.94
C ILE A 86 17.94 -5.70 2.18
N PHE A 87 17.46 -6.24 3.31
CA PHE A 87 17.34 -5.54 4.57
C PHE A 87 18.53 -5.80 5.49
N PRO A 88 18.85 -4.87 6.41
CA PRO A 88 19.93 -5.05 7.37
C PRO A 88 19.63 -6.15 8.39
N ASN A 89 20.65 -6.49 9.19
CA ASN A 89 20.58 -7.56 10.18
C ASN A 89 19.45 -7.41 11.20
N HIS A 90 19.04 -6.17 11.52
CA HIS A 90 17.97 -5.85 12.46
C HIS A 90 17.14 -4.67 11.97
N SER A 91 15.90 -4.58 12.44
CA SER A 91 15.02 -3.47 12.11
C SER A 91 15.45 -2.18 12.83
N PRO A 92 15.48 -1.03 12.15
CA PRO A 92 15.71 0.27 12.81
C PRO A 92 14.54 0.67 13.73
N CYS A 93 13.37 0.05 13.54
CA CYS A 93 12.18 0.29 14.36
C CYS A 93 11.99 -0.73 15.49
N SER A 94 12.98 -1.59 15.75
CA SER A 94 12.90 -2.61 16.81
C SER A 94 12.56 -2.03 18.19
N SER A 95 11.82 -2.80 18.98
CA SER A 95 11.48 -2.52 20.37
C SER A 95 12.07 -3.60 21.29
N PRO A 96 12.51 -3.27 22.51
CA PRO A 96 12.87 -4.27 23.52
C PRO A 96 11.73 -5.25 23.83
N GLU A 97 10.48 -4.84 23.60
CA GLU A 97 9.28 -5.65 23.79
C GLU A 97 8.94 -6.56 22.60
N ASP A 98 9.74 -6.52 21.53
CA ASP A 98 9.50 -7.32 20.33
C ASP A 98 9.48 -8.81 20.65
N VAL A 99 8.48 -9.47 20.08
CA VAL A 99 8.12 -10.85 20.40
C VAL A 99 8.89 -11.82 19.52
N GLU A 100 9.55 -12.78 20.16
CA GLU A 100 10.23 -13.87 19.47
C GLU A 100 9.25 -14.84 18.82
N LEU A 101 9.59 -15.33 17.63
CA LEU A 101 8.73 -16.19 16.83
C LEU A 101 8.24 -17.42 17.60
N CYS A 102 9.13 -18.06 18.37
CA CYS A 102 8.84 -19.28 19.12
C CYS A 102 7.82 -19.10 20.26
N THR A 103 7.53 -17.86 20.66
CA THR A 103 6.58 -17.52 21.73
C THR A 103 5.16 -17.28 21.21
N LEU A 104 4.98 -17.18 19.90
CA LEU A 104 3.66 -16.99 19.29
C LEU A 104 2.80 -18.25 19.40
N SER A 105 1.48 -18.06 19.42
CA SER A 105 0.53 -19.15 19.58
C SER A 105 0.61 -20.14 18.41
N LYS A 106 0.81 -21.42 18.75
CA LYS A 106 0.76 -22.54 17.79
C LYS A 106 -0.66 -23.09 17.58
N ARG A 107 -1.66 -22.49 18.24
CA ARG A 107 -3.06 -22.86 18.06
C ARG A 107 -3.47 -22.61 16.61
N VAL A 108 -4.01 -23.65 15.98
CA VAL A 108 -4.53 -23.60 14.62
C VAL A 108 -5.65 -22.56 14.54
N LEU A 109 -5.54 -21.63 13.58
CA LEU A 109 -6.51 -20.57 13.30
C LEU A 109 -7.57 -21.04 12.31
N ASN A 110 -7.20 -21.95 11.40
CA ASN A 110 -8.05 -22.54 10.40
C ASN A 110 -7.56 -23.97 10.10
N ASP A 111 -8.49 -24.90 9.85
CA ASP A 111 -8.14 -26.27 9.51
C ASP A 111 -8.72 -26.62 8.14
N ASN A 112 -7.86 -26.87 7.15
CA ASN A 112 -8.25 -27.42 5.86
C ASN A 112 -7.51 -28.74 5.59
N PRO A 113 -8.05 -29.89 6.02
CA PRO A 113 -7.39 -31.19 5.88
C PRO A 113 -7.37 -31.70 4.42
N ARG A 114 -7.97 -30.97 3.47
CA ARG A 114 -8.18 -31.45 2.09
C ARG A 114 -7.03 -31.12 1.14
N VAL A 115 -6.15 -30.18 1.50
CA VAL A 115 -5.02 -29.80 0.62
C VAL A 115 -3.86 -30.79 0.80
N ARG A 116 -3.77 -31.75 -0.11
CA ARG A 116 -2.64 -32.69 -0.21
C ARG A 116 -1.75 -32.28 -1.37
N GLY A 117 -0.61 -31.68 -1.05
CA GLY A 117 0.45 -31.38 -2.00
C GLY A 117 1.80 -31.43 -1.30
N THR A 118 2.79 -32.05 -1.93
CA THR A 118 4.17 -32.02 -1.44
C THR A 118 4.88 -30.87 -2.14
N LEU A 119 5.11 -29.79 -1.41
CA LEU A 119 5.93 -28.67 -1.88
C LEU A 119 7.32 -29.20 -2.22
N ARG A 120 7.77 -28.98 -3.46
CA ARG A 120 9.13 -29.32 -3.88
C ARG A 120 9.98 -28.07 -3.90
N PHE A 121 11.12 -28.14 -3.23
CA PHE A 121 12.12 -27.09 -3.22
C PHE A 121 13.19 -27.35 -4.27
N PRO A 122 13.85 -26.30 -4.78
CA PRO A 122 15.01 -26.48 -5.65
C PRO A 122 16.16 -27.12 -4.87
N THR A 123 17.10 -27.73 -5.61
CA THR A 123 18.31 -28.35 -5.02
C THR A 123 19.24 -27.30 -4.42
N SER A 124 19.28 -26.09 -4.99
CA SER A 124 20.08 -24.98 -4.49
C SER A 124 19.41 -24.33 -3.28
N VAL A 125 20.13 -24.31 -2.15
CA VAL A 125 19.64 -23.69 -0.89
C VAL A 125 19.41 -22.19 -1.08
N SER A 126 20.28 -21.51 -1.85
CA SER A 126 20.15 -20.07 -2.11
C SER A 126 18.92 -19.75 -2.96
N GLU A 127 18.65 -20.55 -3.99
CA GLU A 127 17.43 -20.42 -4.80
C GLU A 127 16.18 -20.70 -3.95
N ALA A 128 16.22 -21.75 -3.12
CA ALA A 128 15.12 -22.09 -2.22
C ALA A 128 14.82 -20.94 -1.23
N ALA A 129 15.86 -20.35 -0.63
CA ALA A 129 15.73 -19.21 0.27
C ALA A 129 15.15 -17.97 -0.43
N ALA A 130 15.60 -17.67 -1.65
CA ALA A 130 15.06 -16.59 -2.47
C ALA A 130 13.57 -16.82 -2.78
N SER A 131 13.17 -18.02 -3.18
CA SER A 131 11.77 -18.34 -3.49
C SER A 131 10.86 -18.26 -2.27
N VAL A 132 11.31 -18.75 -1.11
CA VAL A 132 10.54 -18.66 0.14
C VAL A 132 10.29 -17.21 0.53
N SER A 133 11.35 -16.40 0.57
CA SER A 133 11.24 -15.00 0.98
C SER A 133 10.43 -14.18 0.00
N TYR A 134 10.54 -14.45 -1.31
CA TYR A 134 9.71 -13.85 -2.35
C TYR A 134 8.22 -14.14 -2.12
N VAL A 135 7.84 -15.40 -1.89
CA VAL A 135 6.44 -15.76 -1.62
C VAL A 135 5.96 -15.10 -0.33
N CYS A 136 6.75 -15.11 0.73
CA CYS A 136 6.39 -14.48 2.01
C CYS A 136 6.23 -12.96 1.89
N ALA A 137 7.13 -12.28 1.16
CA ALA A 137 7.00 -10.86 0.86
C ALA A 137 5.74 -10.57 0.02
N SER A 138 5.39 -11.43 -0.95
CA SER A 138 4.16 -11.27 -1.73
C SER A 138 2.90 -11.34 -0.86
N LEU A 139 2.91 -12.16 0.21
CA LEU A 139 1.79 -12.32 1.14
C LEU A 139 1.54 -11.06 1.98
N LEU A 140 2.53 -10.17 2.15
CA LEU A 140 2.33 -8.91 2.85
C LEU A 140 1.26 -8.03 2.20
N ARG A 141 0.95 -8.21 0.90
CA ARG A 141 -0.17 -7.48 0.28
C ARG A 141 -1.53 -7.74 0.95
N LEU A 142 -1.67 -8.84 1.71
CA LEU A 142 -2.90 -9.18 2.44
C LEU A 142 -3.21 -8.22 3.61
N PHE A 143 -2.26 -7.38 4.04
CA PHE A 143 -2.57 -6.28 4.96
C PHE A 143 -3.68 -5.36 4.42
N THR A 144 -3.81 -5.25 3.09
CA THR A 144 -4.68 -4.26 2.45
C THR A 144 -5.53 -4.83 1.32
N LYS A 145 -5.02 -5.84 0.58
CA LYS A 145 -5.73 -6.49 -0.51
C LYS A 145 -6.60 -7.65 -0.02
N SER A 146 -7.62 -8.00 -0.80
CA SER A 146 -8.45 -9.17 -0.52
C SER A 146 -7.75 -10.46 -0.93
N VAL A 147 -8.13 -11.57 -0.32
CA VAL A 147 -7.62 -12.91 -0.67
C VAL A 147 -7.86 -13.22 -2.14
N ASN A 148 -9.05 -12.91 -2.68
CA ASN A 148 -9.36 -13.06 -4.11
C ASN A 148 -8.48 -12.19 -5.02
N ASN A 149 -7.98 -11.04 -4.55
CA ASN A 149 -7.02 -10.26 -5.31
C ASN A 149 -5.64 -10.95 -5.32
N TYR A 150 -5.19 -11.48 -4.19
CA TYR A 150 -3.95 -12.25 -4.09
C TYR A 150 -3.98 -13.52 -4.97
N LEU A 151 -5.03 -14.33 -4.86
CA LEU A 151 -5.18 -15.57 -5.64
C LEU A 151 -5.14 -15.32 -7.15
N ARG A 152 -5.80 -14.26 -7.62
CA ARG A 152 -5.74 -13.85 -9.04
C ARG A 152 -4.36 -13.36 -9.48
N ALA A 153 -3.55 -12.84 -8.55
CA ALA A 153 -2.19 -12.38 -8.83
C ALA A 153 -1.16 -13.51 -8.86
N LEU A 154 -1.46 -14.72 -8.35
CA LEU A 154 -0.50 -15.83 -8.28
C LEU A 154 0.15 -16.19 -9.63
N PRO A 155 -0.58 -16.29 -10.76
CA PRO A 155 0.06 -16.60 -12.04
C PRO A 155 1.09 -15.54 -12.45
N TYR A 156 0.76 -14.26 -12.25
CA TYR A 156 1.67 -13.14 -12.51
C TYR A 156 2.88 -13.15 -11.56
N LEU A 157 2.66 -13.44 -10.27
CA LEU A 157 3.75 -13.56 -9.30
C LEU A 157 4.72 -14.68 -9.67
N ASN A 158 4.22 -15.79 -10.22
CA ASN A 158 5.06 -16.89 -10.68
C ASN A 158 5.88 -16.50 -11.91
N SER A 159 5.30 -15.79 -12.89
CA SER A 159 6.05 -15.33 -14.06
C SER A 159 7.08 -14.25 -13.71
N SER A 160 6.70 -13.26 -12.90
CA SER A 160 7.59 -12.16 -12.51
C SER A 160 8.76 -12.63 -11.65
N PHE A 161 8.65 -13.76 -10.95
CA PHE A 161 9.78 -14.33 -10.24
C PHE A 161 10.95 -14.64 -11.18
N GLU A 162 10.66 -15.24 -12.34
CA GLU A 162 11.67 -15.60 -13.34
C GLU A 162 12.27 -14.34 -13.98
N ASP A 163 11.46 -13.28 -14.17
CA ASP A 163 11.94 -11.99 -14.68
C ASP A 163 12.98 -11.35 -13.74
N PHE A 164 12.75 -11.39 -12.43
CA PHE A 164 13.66 -10.82 -11.44
C PHE A 164 14.88 -11.70 -11.18
N TYR A 165 14.68 -12.99 -10.93
CA TYR A 165 15.73 -13.87 -10.44
C TYR A 165 16.44 -14.68 -11.53
N HIS A 166 15.95 -14.63 -12.78
CA HIS A 166 16.55 -15.30 -13.94
C HIS A 166 16.63 -16.83 -13.81
N PHE A 167 15.77 -17.43 -12.98
CA PHE A 167 15.52 -18.86 -12.95
C PHE A 167 14.05 -19.17 -12.69
N LYS A 168 13.60 -20.34 -13.14
CA LYS A 168 12.20 -20.75 -13.05
C LYS A 168 11.73 -20.80 -11.61
N PHE A 169 10.51 -20.32 -11.37
CA PHE A 169 9.85 -20.41 -10.07
C PHE A 169 9.84 -21.87 -9.56
N PRO A 170 10.59 -22.20 -8.51
CA PRO A 170 10.92 -23.60 -8.22
C PRO A 170 9.91 -24.28 -7.30
N LEU A 171 8.97 -23.52 -6.71
CA LEU A 171 7.95 -24.02 -5.78
C LEU A 171 6.77 -24.65 -6.54
N THR A 172 7.08 -25.72 -7.28
CA THR A 172 6.05 -26.52 -7.95
C THR A 172 5.03 -27.00 -6.91
N TRP A 173 3.75 -26.87 -7.23
CA TRP A 173 2.60 -27.21 -6.36
C TRP A 173 2.32 -26.26 -5.19
N TYR A 174 2.97 -25.09 -5.11
CA TYR A 174 2.50 -24.06 -4.20
C TYR A 174 1.09 -23.60 -4.61
N ASN A 175 0.11 -23.97 -3.80
CA ASN A 175 -1.29 -23.59 -3.97
C ASN A 175 -1.87 -23.25 -2.59
N PRO A 176 -1.80 -21.97 -2.16
CA PRO A 176 -2.23 -21.56 -0.84
C PRO A 176 -3.73 -21.80 -0.65
N SER A 177 -4.15 -22.25 0.55
CA SER A 177 -5.57 -22.42 0.87
C SER A 177 -6.22 -21.05 1.04
N GLN A 178 -7.43 -20.87 0.49
CA GLN A 178 -8.18 -19.63 0.66
C GLN A 178 -8.43 -19.34 2.14
N GLU A 179 -8.83 -20.34 2.93
CA GLU A 179 -9.08 -20.20 4.37
C GLU A 179 -7.82 -19.79 5.13
N SER A 180 -6.65 -20.28 4.71
CA SER A 180 -5.36 -19.94 5.31
C SER A 180 -4.98 -18.49 5.02
N LEU A 181 -5.20 -18.04 3.78
CA LEU A 181 -4.99 -16.65 3.39
C LEU A 181 -5.97 -15.70 4.10
N GLU A 182 -7.22 -16.13 4.31
CA GLU A 182 -8.22 -15.37 5.09
C GLU A 182 -7.77 -15.22 6.54
N ALA A 183 -7.34 -16.31 7.19
CA ALA A 183 -6.81 -16.27 8.55
C ALA A 183 -5.55 -15.37 8.69
N ILE A 184 -4.64 -15.40 7.70
CA ILE A 184 -3.47 -14.49 7.65
C ILE A 184 -3.93 -13.04 7.52
N SER A 185 -4.81 -12.75 6.55
CA SER A 185 -5.37 -11.42 6.31
C SER A 185 -6.04 -10.84 7.56
N ASP A 186 -6.83 -11.65 8.27
CA ASP A 186 -7.51 -11.24 9.49
C ASP A 186 -6.52 -10.88 10.60
N LYS A 187 -5.45 -11.67 10.77
CA LYS A 187 -4.39 -11.37 11.75
C LYS A 187 -3.62 -10.10 11.39
N PHE A 188 -3.24 -9.92 10.13
CA PHE A 188 -2.59 -8.70 9.66
C PHE A 188 -3.43 -7.44 9.90
N ARG A 189 -4.77 -7.53 9.75
CA ARG A 189 -5.67 -6.38 9.94
C ARG A 189 -5.99 -6.09 11.40
N SER A 190 -6.18 -7.13 12.21
CA SER A 190 -6.71 -7.01 13.59
C SER A 190 -5.64 -6.93 14.68
N ASN A 191 -4.45 -7.47 14.46
CA ASN A 191 -3.43 -7.57 15.51
C ASN A 191 -2.26 -6.61 15.23
N SER A 192 -2.07 -5.65 16.14
CA SER A 192 -1.01 -4.64 16.06
C SER A 192 0.40 -5.24 16.05
N LEU A 193 0.60 -6.41 16.68
CA LEU A 193 1.89 -7.10 16.71
C LEU A 193 2.42 -7.36 15.30
N PHE A 194 1.56 -7.84 14.40
CA PHE A 194 1.97 -8.14 13.02
C PHE A 194 2.15 -6.87 12.19
N LYS A 195 1.33 -5.85 12.42
CA LYS A 195 1.50 -4.53 11.78
C LYS A 195 2.86 -3.93 12.12
N TYR A 196 3.24 -3.91 13.39
CA TYR A 196 4.53 -3.35 13.80
C TYR A 196 5.72 -4.27 13.49
N GLY A 197 5.50 -5.58 13.32
CA GLY A 197 6.54 -6.48 12.78
C GLY A 197 7.04 -6.09 11.38
N MET A 198 6.20 -5.44 10.56
CA MET A 198 6.59 -4.95 9.24
C MET A 198 7.06 -3.49 9.21
N ALA A 199 7.06 -2.80 10.36
CA ALA A 199 7.36 -1.36 10.44
C ALA A 199 8.75 -1.02 9.90
N GLY A 200 9.76 -1.85 10.20
CA GLY A 200 11.12 -1.64 9.69
C GLY A 200 11.22 -1.67 8.16
N MET A 201 10.44 -2.52 7.49
CA MET A 201 10.45 -2.62 6.02
C MET A 201 9.89 -1.35 5.39
N ILE A 202 8.80 -0.81 5.96
CA ILE A 202 8.22 0.46 5.53
C ILE A 202 9.17 1.63 5.85
N TYR A 203 9.77 1.64 7.04
CA TYR A 203 10.68 2.70 7.46
C TYR A 203 11.88 2.84 6.51
N LEU A 204 12.43 1.70 6.08
CA LEU A 204 13.57 1.64 5.16
C LEU A 204 13.20 1.83 3.67
N HIS A 205 11.92 1.96 3.31
CA HIS A 205 11.46 1.93 1.92
C HIS A 205 12.22 2.90 1.00
N ASN A 206 12.34 4.17 1.42
CA ASN A 206 13.02 5.23 0.67
C ASN A 206 14.55 5.21 0.84
N GLU A 207 15.08 4.53 1.86
CA GLU A 207 16.51 4.51 2.20
C GLU A 207 17.25 3.32 1.58
N THR A 208 16.53 2.25 1.27
CA THR A 208 17.08 1.08 0.60
C THR A 208 16.85 1.20 -0.92
N PRO A 209 17.88 1.40 -1.75
CA PRO A 209 17.71 1.36 -3.21
C PRO A 209 17.66 -0.06 -3.77
N LEU A 210 18.18 -1.05 -3.02
CA LEU A 210 18.28 -2.44 -3.46
C LEU A 210 16.90 -3.02 -3.80
N ALA A 211 16.84 -3.69 -4.96
CA ALA A 211 15.68 -4.41 -5.48
C ALA A 211 14.36 -3.64 -5.30
N ARG A 212 14.37 -2.33 -5.60
CA ARG A 212 13.21 -1.45 -5.43
C ARG A 212 12.00 -1.95 -6.20
N GLU A 213 12.15 -2.20 -7.51
CA GLU A 213 11.07 -2.68 -8.38
C GLU A 213 10.46 -3.99 -7.88
N LEU A 214 11.30 -4.90 -7.35
CA LEU A 214 10.85 -6.14 -6.74
C LEU A 214 9.99 -5.89 -5.50
N ARG A 215 10.44 -5.03 -4.57
CA ARG A 215 9.69 -4.71 -3.35
C ARG A 215 8.38 -3.97 -3.65
N GLU A 216 8.42 -3.06 -4.59
CA GLU A 216 7.26 -2.34 -5.12
C GLU A 216 6.20 -3.31 -5.61
N MET A 217 6.57 -4.21 -6.53
CA MET A 217 5.69 -5.23 -7.09
C MET A 217 5.16 -6.21 -6.02
N LEU A 218 6.01 -6.61 -5.07
CA LEU A 218 5.64 -7.63 -4.09
C LEU A 218 4.67 -7.11 -3.03
N TYR A 219 4.90 -5.93 -2.48
CA TYR A 219 4.06 -5.40 -1.40
C TYR A 219 3.95 -3.87 -1.36
N GLU A 220 4.98 -3.08 -1.64
CA GLU A 220 4.96 -1.66 -1.28
C GLU A 220 3.88 -0.87 -2.02
N GLU A 221 3.67 -1.13 -3.31
CA GLU A 221 2.61 -0.48 -4.09
C GLU A 221 1.21 -0.89 -3.63
N HIS A 222 1.07 -2.09 -3.10
CA HIS A 222 -0.20 -2.60 -2.59
C HIS A 222 -0.56 -2.01 -1.23
N LEU A 223 0.44 -1.61 -0.45
CA LEU A 223 0.29 -1.11 0.91
C LEU A 223 0.12 0.41 0.97
N ARG A 224 0.79 1.15 0.08
CA ARG A 224 0.71 2.62 0.05
C ARG A 224 -0.70 3.12 -0.27
N PHE A 225 -1.03 4.27 0.30
CA PHE A 225 -2.28 5.01 0.09
C PHE A 225 -3.56 4.20 0.35
N THR A 226 -3.49 3.19 1.22
CA THR A 226 -4.60 2.26 1.44
C THR A 226 -5.90 3.01 1.73
N GLY A 227 -6.89 2.78 0.87
CA GLY A 227 -8.23 3.36 0.94
C GLY A 227 -8.29 4.87 0.76
N MET A 228 -7.27 5.51 0.18
CA MET A 228 -7.21 6.95 -0.12
C MET A 228 -7.24 7.19 -1.64
N HIS A 229 -8.16 6.55 -2.37
CA HIS A 229 -8.22 6.64 -3.84
C HIS A 229 -8.36 8.09 -4.36
N ALA A 230 -9.00 8.99 -3.60
CA ALA A 230 -9.08 10.40 -3.98
C ALA A 230 -7.68 11.01 -4.15
N TYR A 231 -6.76 10.69 -3.25
CA TYR A 231 -5.39 11.18 -3.31
C TYR A 231 -4.65 10.67 -4.54
N THR A 232 -4.67 9.36 -4.79
CA THR A 232 -3.93 8.78 -5.93
C THR A 232 -4.47 9.26 -7.27
N LEU A 233 -5.81 9.26 -7.44
CA LEU A 233 -6.45 9.76 -8.66
C LEU A 233 -6.18 11.25 -8.87
N PHE A 234 -6.19 12.04 -7.80
CA PHE A 234 -5.90 13.47 -7.91
C PHE A 234 -4.47 13.71 -8.38
N VAL A 235 -3.46 13.06 -7.79
CA VAL A 235 -2.05 13.24 -8.19
C VAL A 235 -1.85 12.88 -9.67
N GLU A 236 -2.47 11.80 -10.14
CA GLU A 236 -2.42 11.38 -11.55
C GLU A 236 -3.09 12.41 -12.49
N VAL A 237 -4.33 12.81 -12.18
CA VAL A 237 -5.09 13.82 -12.95
C VAL A 237 -4.38 15.16 -12.95
N GLN A 238 -3.88 15.60 -11.79
CA GLN A 238 -3.15 16.85 -11.64
C GLN A 238 -1.92 16.88 -12.55
N ARG A 239 -1.15 15.79 -12.56
CA ARG A 239 0.07 15.67 -13.38
C ARG A 239 -0.26 15.67 -14.86
N ALA A 240 -1.28 14.92 -15.29
CA ALA A 240 -1.64 14.81 -16.69
C ALA A 240 -2.28 16.10 -17.26
N LEU A 241 -2.98 16.86 -16.42
CA LEU A 241 -3.57 18.16 -16.79
C LEU A 241 -2.63 19.36 -16.58
N GLU A 242 -1.44 19.14 -16.00
CA GLU A 242 -0.48 20.19 -15.62
C GLU A 242 -1.13 21.34 -14.81
N VAL A 243 -2.10 21.00 -13.96
CA VAL A 243 -2.86 21.97 -13.16
C VAL A 243 -2.29 22.07 -11.74
N THR A 244 -2.28 23.27 -11.16
CA THR A 244 -1.89 23.43 -9.75
C THR A 244 -3.04 23.03 -8.83
N ILE A 245 -2.72 22.62 -7.60
CA ILE A 245 -3.74 22.25 -6.62
C ILE A 245 -4.71 23.41 -6.33
N GLU A 246 -4.20 24.64 -6.31
CA GLU A 246 -5.01 25.85 -6.11
C GLU A 246 -5.99 26.07 -7.27
N ASN A 247 -5.51 25.97 -8.51
CA ASN A 247 -6.34 26.17 -9.70
C ASN A 247 -7.41 25.08 -9.80
N PHE A 248 -7.07 23.84 -9.50
CA PHE A 248 -8.05 22.75 -9.46
C PHE A 248 -9.09 23.00 -8.35
N GLY A 249 -8.65 23.40 -7.16
CA GLY A 249 -9.54 23.70 -6.03
C GLY A 249 -10.54 24.81 -6.32
N GLN A 250 -10.18 25.82 -7.11
CA GLN A 250 -11.09 26.91 -7.52
C GLN A 250 -12.22 26.44 -8.44
N LEU A 251 -12.01 25.35 -9.19
CA LEU A 251 -13.02 24.76 -10.07
C LEU A 251 -14.00 23.85 -9.30
N LEU A 252 -13.66 23.46 -8.07
CA LEU A 252 -14.53 22.64 -7.24
C LEU A 252 -15.59 23.50 -6.54
N THR A 253 -16.85 23.21 -6.82
CA THR A 253 -18.01 23.76 -6.10
C THR A 253 -18.64 22.70 -5.19
N GLY A 254 -19.52 23.06 -4.25
CA GLY A 254 -20.29 22.08 -3.46
C GLY A 254 -19.50 21.35 -2.35
N THR A 255 -20.12 21.24 -1.18
CA THR A 255 -19.48 20.73 0.05
C THR A 255 -18.99 19.29 -0.07
N MET A 256 -19.71 18.42 -0.78
CA MET A 256 -19.35 17.02 -1.01
C MET A 256 -18.02 16.80 -1.79
N TYR A 257 -17.53 17.83 -2.47
CA TYR A 257 -16.24 17.81 -3.19
C TYR A 257 -15.20 18.69 -2.49
N VAL A 258 -15.59 19.92 -2.12
CA VAL A 258 -14.68 20.93 -1.54
C VAL A 258 -14.12 20.46 -0.21
N THR A 259 -14.95 19.93 0.70
CA THR A 259 -14.49 19.49 2.02
C THR A 259 -13.40 18.41 1.91
N PRO A 260 -13.63 17.24 1.28
CA PRO A 260 -12.59 16.23 1.15
C PRO A 260 -11.39 16.70 0.31
N PHE A 261 -11.58 17.62 -0.64
CA PHE A 261 -10.46 18.20 -1.38
C PHE A 261 -9.55 19.04 -0.48
N ARG A 262 -10.09 19.86 0.41
CA ARG A 262 -9.27 20.65 1.37
C ARG A 262 -8.50 19.76 2.34
N TYR A 263 -9.06 18.62 2.75
CA TYR A 263 -8.31 17.61 3.50
C TYR A 263 -7.11 17.09 2.68
N MET A 264 -7.31 16.78 1.40
CA MET A 264 -6.25 16.31 0.51
C MET A 264 -5.18 17.38 0.25
N GLU A 265 -5.58 18.62 0.06
CA GLU A 265 -4.69 19.78 -0.04
C GLU A 265 -3.81 19.92 1.21
N ASN A 266 -4.38 19.73 2.39
CA ASN A 266 -3.61 19.74 3.63
C ASN A 266 -2.61 18.58 3.71
N VAL A 267 -2.99 17.37 3.25
CA VAL A 267 -2.07 16.23 3.18
C VAL A 267 -0.88 16.56 2.28
N ILE A 268 -1.13 17.02 1.06
CA ILE A 268 -0.07 17.37 0.10
C ILE A 268 0.86 18.44 0.71
N ARG A 269 0.30 19.51 1.29
CA ARG A 269 1.12 20.57 1.93
C ARG A 269 1.94 20.09 3.13
N THR A 270 1.43 19.13 3.89
CA THR A 270 2.05 18.66 5.13
C THR A 270 3.13 17.61 4.90
N PHE A 271 2.97 16.82 3.83
CA PHE A 271 3.70 15.59 3.61
C PHE A 271 4.45 15.51 2.28
N GLU A 272 4.31 16.52 1.43
CA GLU A 272 5.03 16.64 0.16
C GLU A 272 5.76 17.98 0.05
N GLY A 273 6.83 17.99 -0.73
CA GLY A 273 7.66 19.16 -1.00
C GLY A 273 9.12 18.99 -0.55
N ASP A 274 9.96 19.94 -0.96
CA ASP A 274 11.42 19.85 -0.78
C ASP A 274 11.86 20.17 0.66
N ASN A 275 11.00 20.81 1.46
CA ASN A 275 11.31 21.30 2.81
C ASN A 275 10.71 20.43 3.92
N LEU A 276 10.60 19.12 3.71
CA LEU A 276 10.15 18.21 4.76
C LEU A 276 11.14 18.14 5.92
N SER A 277 10.61 18.15 7.14
CA SER A 277 11.38 17.90 8.35
C SER A 277 12.00 16.50 8.33
N GLU A 278 13.11 16.32 9.04
CA GLU A 278 13.87 15.06 9.03
C GLU A 278 13.00 13.83 9.38
N ASN A 279 12.06 13.99 10.31
CA ASN A 279 11.09 12.97 10.71
C ASN A 279 9.94 12.73 9.71
N LYS A 280 9.96 13.33 8.51
CA LYS A 280 8.96 13.09 7.45
C LYS A 280 9.58 12.69 6.11
N ARG A 281 10.91 12.71 6.00
CA ARG A 281 11.64 12.46 4.74
C ARG A 281 11.49 11.03 4.23
N ARG A 282 11.21 10.06 5.11
CA ARG A 282 10.97 8.66 4.68
C ARG A 282 9.57 8.46 4.12
N MET A 283 8.70 9.47 4.24
CA MET A 283 7.35 9.48 3.69
C MET A 283 6.50 8.28 4.15
N THR A 284 6.70 7.81 5.39
CA THR A 284 6.00 6.62 5.91
C THR A 284 4.49 6.85 6.07
N TRP A 285 4.05 8.11 6.04
CA TRP A 285 2.65 8.53 6.07
C TRP A 285 1.79 7.84 5.01
N LYS A 286 2.38 7.47 3.85
CA LYS A 286 1.70 6.73 2.78
C LYS A 286 1.10 5.41 3.29
N TYR A 287 1.64 4.86 4.37
CA TYR A 287 1.26 3.58 4.99
C TYR A 287 0.51 3.75 6.31
N ALA A 288 0.30 4.99 6.80
CA ALA A 288 -0.24 5.28 8.13
C ALA A 288 -1.51 4.49 8.47
N ARG A 289 -2.41 4.36 7.47
CA ARG A 289 -3.70 3.68 7.63
C ARG A 289 -3.63 2.18 7.89
N ILE A 290 -2.49 1.54 7.63
CA ILE A 290 -2.26 0.14 8.01
C ILE A 290 -2.18 0.04 9.54
N PHE A 291 -1.45 0.97 10.15
CA PHE A 291 -1.18 1.01 11.59
C PHE A 291 -2.37 1.56 12.38
N ASP A 292 -2.99 2.63 11.88
CA ASP A 292 -4.12 3.28 12.53
C ASP A 292 -5.11 3.78 11.46
N SER A 293 -6.30 3.18 11.45
CA SER A 293 -7.34 3.46 10.46
C SER A 293 -8.03 4.82 10.66
N SER A 294 -7.73 5.55 11.75
CA SER A 294 -8.23 6.91 12.02
C SER A 294 -7.43 8.01 11.31
N PHE A 295 -6.29 7.69 10.70
CA PHE A 295 -5.56 8.65 9.88
C PHE A 295 -6.30 8.97 8.58
N PHE A 296 -6.24 10.25 8.20
CA PHE A 296 -6.74 10.75 6.91
C PHE A 296 -8.23 10.46 6.65
N THR A 297 -9.06 10.39 7.69
CA THR A 297 -10.51 10.09 7.64
C THR A 297 -11.24 10.86 6.54
N GLY A 298 -10.99 12.15 6.36
CA GLY A 298 -11.68 12.98 5.37
C GLY A 298 -11.40 12.63 3.91
N ILE A 299 -10.30 11.95 3.61
CA ILE A 299 -9.96 11.48 2.24
C ILE A 299 -10.03 9.96 2.09
N GLN A 300 -10.53 9.26 3.11
CA GLN A 300 -10.83 7.84 2.96
C GLN A 300 -11.97 7.68 1.96
N THR A 301 -11.85 6.73 1.04
CA THR A 301 -12.81 6.53 -0.06
C THR A 301 -14.26 6.41 0.42
N LYS A 302 -14.49 5.74 1.55
CA LYS A 302 -15.83 5.61 2.15
C LYS A 302 -16.46 6.95 2.56
N ASN A 303 -15.64 7.95 2.90
CA ASN A 303 -16.06 9.26 3.39
C ASN A 303 -16.07 10.34 2.28
N CYS A 304 -15.41 10.09 1.14
CA CYS A 304 -15.29 11.05 0.04
C CYS A 304 -15.69 10.46 -1.32
N LYS A 305 -16.64 9.51 -1.35
CA LYS A 305 -17.02 8.74 -2.55
C LYS A 305 -17.33 9.59 -3.79
N PHE A 306 -17.93 10.77 -3.62
CA PHE A 306 -18.24 11.68 -4.73
C PHE A 306 -17.01 12.36 -5.32
N LEU A 307 -16.04 12.76 -4.48
CA LEU A 307 -14.76 13.27 -4.96
C LEU A 307 -13.97 12.18 -5.67
N VAL A 308 -13.98 10.96 -5.14
CA VAL A 308 -13.35 9.80 -5.80
C VAL A 308 -13.97 9.57 -7.18
N TYR A 309 -15.30 9.56 -7.28
CA TYR A 309 -16.00 9.35 -8.55
C TYR A 309 -15.71 10.47 -9.56
N LEU A 310 -15.69 11.73 -9.11
CA LEU A 310 -15.32 12.88 -9.94
C LEU A 310 -13.90 12.73 -10.51
N LEU A 311 -12.93 12.39 -9.66
CA LEU A 311 -11.53 12.23 -10.08
C LEU A 311 -11.33 10.99 -10.97
N ALA A 312 -12.04 9.91 -10.69
CA ALA A 312 -12.03 8.70 -11.51
C ALA A 312 -12.55 9.01 -12.92
N TYR A 313 -13.65 9.75 -13.04
CA TYR A 313 -14.17 10.16 -14.35
C TYR A 313 -13.25 11.14 -15.07
N LEU A 314 -12.68 12.13 -14.36
CA LEU A 314 -11.65 13.01 -14.92
C LEU A 314 -10.47 12.21 -15.47
N SER A 315 -10.02 11.17 -14.76
CA SER A 315 -8.90 10.35 -15.21
C SER A 315 -9.18 9.58 -16.51
N ILE A 316 -10.45 9.25 -16.78
CA ILE A 316 -10.91 8.69 -18.06
C ILE A 316 -10.88 9.76 -19.15
N LEU A 317 -11.42 10.97 -18.88
CA LEU A 317 -11.43 12.07 -19.85
C LEU A 317 -10.01 12.47 -20.30
N VAL A 318 -9.04 12.39 -19.40
CA VAL A 318 -7.63 12.68 -19.68
C VAL A 318 -6.90 11.50 -20.35
N GLY A 319 -7.51 10.31 -20.37
CA GLY A 319 -6.93 9.11 -20.99
C GLY A 319 -5.89 8.39 -20.13
N ILE A 320 -5.92 8.57 -18.80
CA ILE A 320 -5.04 7.87 -17.85
C ILE A 320 -5.55 6.45 -17.57
N HIS A 321 -6.87 6.33 -17.38
CA HIS A 321 -7.54 5.07 -17.05
C HIS A 321 -8.69 4.79 -18.01
N ASP A 322 -9.13 3.54 -18.08
CA ASP A 322 -10.37 3.14 -18.73
C ASP A 322 -11.55 3.12 -17.72
N GLU A 323 -12.73 2.71 -18.17
CA GLU A 323 -13.94 2.65 -17.33
C GLU A 323 -13.82 1.69 -16.13
N SER A 324 -12.82 0.79 -16.10
CA SER A 324 -12.61 -0.12 -14.97
C SER A 324 -12.29 0.62 -13.67
N VAL A 325 -11.76 1.86 -13.72
CA VAL A 325 -11.53 2.69 -12.53
C VAL A 325 -12.83 3.02 -11.79
N LEU A 326 -13.98 3.05 -12.49
CA LEU A 326 -15.30 3.28 -11.88
C LEU A 326 -15.78 2.07 -11.07
N GLN A 327 -15.08 0.94 -11.14
CA GLN A 327 -15.39 -0.28 -10.42
C GLN A 327 -14.87 -0.30 -8.97
N ILE A 328 -14.36 0.83 -8.45
CA ILE A 328 -14.02 0.99 -7.01
C ILE A 328 -15.28 0.72 -6.16
N VAL A 329 -15.19 -0.24 -5.24
CA VAL A 329 -16.35 -0.77 -4.48
C VAL A 329 -17.19 0.35 -3.85
N GLN A 330 -16.55 1.34 -3.21
CA GLN A 330 -17.26 2.39 -2.47
C GLN A 330 -17.98 3.43 -3.34
N ILE A 331 -17.71 3.49 -4.65
CA ILE A 331 -18.37 4.42 -5.57
C ILE A 331 -19.40 3.73 -6.48
N ARG A 332 -19.45 2.39 -6.49
CA ARG A 332 -20.46 1.62 -7.26
C ARG A 332 -21.89 1.94 -6.82
N ASP A 333 -22.07 2.12 -5.51
CA ASP A 333 -23.38 2.34 -4.86
C ASP A 333 -23.84 3.81 -4.90
N ILE A 334 -23.16 4.68 -5.65
CA ILE A 334 -23.66 6.02 -5.92
C ILE A 334 -24.88 5.88 -6.86
N ASN A 335 -26.00 6.53 -6.54
CA ASN A 335 -27.17 6.48 -7.40
C ASN A 335 -26.91 7.15 -8.76
N GLU A 336 -27.62 6.72 -9.80
CA GLU A 336 -27.36 7.15 -11.18
C GLU A 336 -27.51 8.67 -11.37
N LEU A 337 -28.51 9.31 -10.74
CA LEU A 337 -28.68 10.76 -10.81
C LEU A 337 -27.43 11.51 -10.31
N MET A 338 -26.86 11.06 -9.19
CA MET A 338 -25.64 11.64 -8.63
C MET A 338 -24.41 11.32 -9.48
N LYS A 339 -24.34 10.14 -10.11
CA LYS A 339 -23.28 9.81 -11.07
C LYS A 339 -23.31 10.78 -12.25
N THR A 340 -24.46 10.93 -12.91
CA THR A 340 -24.62 11.87 -14.03
C THR A 340 -24.25 13.29 -13.62
N THR A 341 -24.76 13.77 -12.49
CA THR A 341 -24.43 15.11 -11.96
C THR A 341 -22.91 15.28 -11.74
N THR A 342 -22.24 14.22 -11.26
CA THR A 342 -20.80 14.25 -11.00
C THR A 342 -20.00 14.19 -12.31
N GLN A 343 -20.46 13.45 -13.31
CA GLN A 343 -19.86 13.37 -14.65
C GLN A 343 -19.93 14.71 -15.37
N ASP A 344 -21.11 15.34 -15.39
CA ASP A 344 -21.30 16.67 -16.00
C ASP A 344 -20.33 17.68 -15.38
N LYS A 345 -20.16 17.61 -14.06
CA LYS A 345 -19.22 18.46 -13.34
C LYS A 345 -17.76 18.17 -13.69
N ALA A 346 -17.38 16.90 -13.78
CA ALA A 346 -16.04 16.51 -14.21
C ALA A 346 -15.75 17.02 -15.63
N GLN A 347 -16.70 16.92 -16.54
CA GLN A 347 -16.59 17.46 -17.90
C GLN A 347 -16.37 18.98 -17.89
N VAL A 348 -17.15 19.73 -17.11
CA VAL A 348 -16.99 21.19 -16.96
C VAL A 348 -15.60 21.56 -16.42
N ILE A 349 -15.09 20.81 -15.43
CA ILE A 349 -13.73 21.03 -14.88
C ILE A 349 -12.69 20.78 -15.97
N TYR A 350 -12.81 19.67 -16.70
CA TYR A 350 -11.88 19.30 -17.78
C TYR A 350 -11.84 20.37 -18.87
N ASP A 351 -13.00 20.79 -19.38
CA ASP A 351 -13.12 21.81 -20.43
C ASP A 351 -12.55 23.17 -19.96
N SER A 352 -12.79 23.54 -18.71
CA SER A 352 -12.27 24.78 -18.12
C SER A 352 -10.75 24.80 -18.06
N ILE A 353 -10.14 23.66 -17.69
CA ILE A 353 -8.68 23.52 -17.64
C ILE A 353 -8.11 23.62 -19.06
N LEU A 354 -8.65 22.88 -20.02
CA LEU A 354 -8.20 22.91 -21.41
C LEU A 354 -8.29 24.32 -22.03
N ALA A 355 -9.40 25.02 -21.82
CA ALA A 355 -9.57 26.39 -22.31
C ALA A 355 -8.50 27.34 -21.73
N SER A 356 -8.16 27.18 -20.45
CA SER A 356 -7.11 27.98 -19.80
C SER A 356 -5.71 27.67 -20.35
N THR A 357 -5.41 26.42 -20.66
CA THR A 357 -4.13 25.98 -21.23
C THR A 357 -3.96 26.49 -22.66
N ILE A 358 -5.00 26.38 -23.50
CA ILE A 358 -4.99 26.90 -24.87
C ILE A 358 -4.77 28.43 -24.88
N SER A 359 -5.41 29.15 -23.96
CA SER A 359 -5.27 30.61 -23.86
C SER A 359 -3.84 31.01 -23.50
N ARG A 360 -3.14 30.24 -22.65
CA ARG A 360 -1.72 30.47 -22.30
C ARG A 360 -0.77 30.18 -23.47
N LEU A 361 -1.08 29.18 -24.30
CA LEU A 361 -0.27 28.85 -25.48
C LEU A 361 -0.41 29.87 -26.61
N LYS A 362 -1.56 30.55 -26.73
CA LYS A 362 -1.78 31.61 -27.73
C LYS A 362 -1.12 32.95 -27.37
N LEU A 363 -0.71 33.13 -26.11
CA LEU A 363 -0.05 34.34 -25.60
C LEU A 363 1.49 34.22 -25.55
N LYS A 364 2.02 33.03 -25.84
CA LYS A 364 3.44 32.78 -26.11
C LYS A 364 3.65 32.73 -27.61
#